data_AF-A0AA39INN3-F1
#
_entry.id   AF-A0AA39INN3-F1
#
_cell.length_a   1.000
_cell.length_b   1.000
_cell.length_c   1.000
_cell.angle_alpha   90.00
_cell.angle_beta   90.00
_cell.angle_gamma   90.00
#
_symmetry.space_group_name_H-M   'P 1'
#
loop_
_entity.id
_entity.type
_entity.pdbx_description
1 polymer ?
#
loop_
_entity_poly.entity_id
_entity_poly.type
_entity_poly.pdbx_seq_one_letter_code
_entity_poly.pdbx_strand_id
1 'polypeptide(L)'
;MEVTVPNYFLHVGVGVTSLLLVTIFVPGYVRILWIFLGNKSYRSLECYQIMIQIGIAQTMTGPSWFFTGLAHITQHDYGRLAEWSYKLTGAMVRAEALLSVLLAVNRLRIICNWKLTHVVKEKSQFKIMYAACSVVWIWSFIPLGVFVSGAADFLVNPKEFLPRYDYSKPYSKLLQDFGSNQLIATSLITLVLYLVTVTYLVYSQCKVGISSEFKKEKAILAHALARFVFEFSAAVLYNLGKYFLPVSDYVSIFVFFTYPFNNLVLPPLLYLTLYKYGP
;
A
#
# COMPACT_ATOMS: atom_id res chain seq x y z
N MET A 1 22.28 -21.13 18.58
CA MET A 1 21.35 -21.02 17.44
C MET A 1 21.74 -22.11 16.47
N GLU A 2 20.96 -23.19 16.42
CA GLU A 2 21.16 -24.24 15.41
C GLU A 2 20.98 -23.62 14.04
N VAL A 3 21.99 -23.78 13.18
CA VAL A 3 21.93 -23.38 11.78
C VAL A 3 21.03 -24.41 11.10
N THR A 4 19.72 -24.16 11.07
CA THR A 4 18.78 -24.92 10.25
C THR A 4 19.26 -24.85 8.80
N VAL A 5 19.63 -26.01 8.24
CA VAL A 5 19.98 -26.13 6.82
C VAL A 5 18.81 -25.56 6.02
N PRO A 6 19.01 -24.54 5.17
CA PRO A 6 17.92 -23.92 4.43
C PRO A 6 17.19 -24.97 3.62
N ASN A 7 15.87 -25.09 3.79
CA ASN A 7 15.04 -25.93 2.96
C ASN A 7 15.02 -25.32 1.54
N TYR A 8 15.94 -25.75 0.69
CA TYR A 8 16.12 -25.21 -0.66
C TYR A 8 14.80 -25.21 -1.45
N PHE A 9 14.01 -26.28 -1.33
CA PHE A 9 12.67 -26.38 -1.94
C PHE A 9 11.71 -25.26 -1.50
N LEU A 10 11.79 -24.84 -0.24
CA LEU A 10 10.94 -23.78 0.31
C LEU A 10 11.31 -22.43 -0.31
N HIS A 11 12.61 -22.11 -0.42
CA HIS A 11 13.07 -20.89 -1.08
C HIS A 11 12.70 -20.84 -2.56
N VAL A 12 12.86 -21.95 -3.27
CA VAL A 12 12.45 -22.06 -4.68
C VAL A 12 10.94 -21.84 -4.80
N GLY A 13 10.13 -22.46 -3.93
CA GLY A 13 8.68 -22.29 -3.92
C GLY A 13 8.26 -20.84 -3.67
N VAL A 14 8.87 -20.16 -2.69
CA VAL A 14 8.64 -18.72 -2.42
C VAL A 14 9.04 -17.88 -3.63
N GLY A 15 10.24 -18.10 -4.18
CA GLY A 15 10.73 -17.32 -5.31
C GLY A 15 9.86 -17.45 -6.56
N VAL A 16 9.47 -18.67 -6.93
CA VAL A 16 8.57 -18.94 -8.06
C VAL A 16 7.22 -18.27 -7.84
N THR A 17 6.65 -18.39 -6.63
CA THR A 17 5.36 -17.77 -6.30
C THR A 17 5.41 -16.24 -6.40
N SER A 18 6.48 -15.61 -5.90
CA SER A 18 6.68 -14.17 -6.01
C SER A 18 6.81 -13.70 -7.45
N LEU A 19 7.57 -14.43 -8.28
CA LEU A 19 7.70 -14.11 -9.71
C LEU A 19 6.36 -14.22 -10.43
N LEU A 20 5.62 -15.33 -10.24
CA LEU A 20 4.30 -15.53 -10.85
C LEU A 20 3.32 -14.43 -10.44
N LEU A 21 3.29 -14.07 -9.15
CA LEU A 21 2.42 -13.03 -8.64
C LEU A 21 2.69 -11.69 -9.35
N VAL A 22 3.95 -11.28 -9.46
CA VAL A 22 4.32 -10.03 -10.15
C VAL A 22 4.00 -10.09 -11.63
N THR A 23 4.41 -11.15 -12.32
CA THR A 23 4.24 -11.29 -13.77
C THR A 23 2.78 -11.34 -14.19
N ILE A 24 1.88 -11.89 -13.36
CA ILE A 24 0.45 -11.98 -13.66
C ILE A 24 -0.28 -10.69 -13.26
N PHE A 25 -0.10 -10.22 -12.02
CA PHE A 25 -0.94 -9.15 -11.47
C PHE A 25 -0.47 -7.75 -11.87
N VAL A 26 0.83 -7.49 -12.01
CA VAL A 26 1.32 -6.15 -12.37
C VAL A 26 0.85 -5.72 -13.76
N PRO A 27 0.94 -6.53 -14.83
CA PRO A 27 0.42 -6.13 -16.13
C PRO A 27 -1.10 -5.86 -16.11
N GLY A 28 -1.85 -6.71 -15.40
CA GLY A 28 -3.28 -6.50 -15.18
C GLY A 28 -3.57 -5.16 -14.49
N TYR A 29 -2.78 -4.83 -13.47
CA TYR A 29 -2.95 -3.59 -12.73
C TYR A 29 -2.53 -2.36 -13.55
N VAL A 30 -1.41 -2.43 -14.26
CA VAL A 30 -0.96 -1.37 -15.19
C VAL A 30 -2.02 -1.10 -16.25
N ARG A 31 -2.70 -2.13 -16.76
CA ARG A 31 -3.82 -1.96 -17.70
C ARG A 31 -5.00 -1.19 -17.08
N ILE A 32 -5.35 -1.45 -15.82
CA ILE A 32 -6.40 -0.70 -15.11
C ILE A 32 -5.99 0.77 -14.97
N LEU A 33 -4.74 1.04 -14.57
CA LEU A 33 -4.22 2.41 -14.45
C LEU A 33 -4.21 3.13 -15.79
N TRP A 34 -3.84 2.42 -16.87
CA TRP A 34 -3.90 2.96 -18.22
C TRP A 34 -5.32 3.40 -18.60
N ILE A 35 -6.34 2.60 -18.27
CA ILE A 35 -7.75 2.96 -18.51
C ILE A 35 -8.14 4.22 -17.73
N PHE A 36 -7.75 4.30 -16.46
CA PHE A 36 -8.02 5.47 -15.62
C PHE A 36 -7.31 6.73 -16.13
N LEU A 37 -6.10 6.60 -16.67
CA LEU A 37 -5.34 7.71 -17.26
C LEU A 37 -5.85 8.12 -18.65
N GLY A 38 -6.37 7.17 -19.44
CA GLY A 38 -6.87 7.41 -20.79
C GLY A 38 -8.25 8.09 -20.81
N ASN A 39 -9.11 7.80 -19.84
CA ASN A 39 -10.48 8.30 -19.83
C ASN A 39 -10.61 9.64 -19.06
N LYS A 40 -11.04 10.69 -19.77
CA LYS A 40 -11.24 12.03 -19.20
C LYS A 40 -12.25 12.05 -18.05
N SER A 41 -13.28 11.18 -18.09
CA SER A 41 -14.32 11.12 -17.05
C SER A 41 -13.77 10.68 -15.69
N TYR A 42 -12.83 9.72 -15.67
CA TYR A 42 -12.16 9.33 -14.43
C TYR A 42 -11.16 10.41 -13.99
N ARG A 43 -10.41 10.98 -14.93
CA ARG A 43 -9.43 12.03 -14.61
C ARG A 43 -10.03 13.33 -14.10
N SER A 44 -11.28 13.64 -14.42
CA SER A 44 -11.95 14.84 -13.90
C SER A 44 -12.36 14.69 -12.44
N LEU A 45 -12.25 13.51 -11.84
CA LEU A 45 -12.66 13.27 -10.45
C LEU A 45 -11.44 13.17 -9.54
N GLU A 46 -11.42 14.00 -8.49
CA GLU A 46 -10.31 14.09 -7.54
C GLU A 46 -9.96 12.74 -6.90
N CYS A 47 -10.98 11.98 -6.52
CA CYS A 47 -10.81 10.66 -5.94
C CYS A 47 -10.03 9.69 -6.84
N TYR A 48 -10.36 9.68 -8.13
CA TYR A 48 -9.71 8.78 -9.08
C TYR A 48 -8.27 9.20 -9.34
N GLN A 49 -7.97 10.49 -9.30
CA GLN A 49 -6.58 10.97 -9.39
C GLN A 49 -5.72 10.46 -8.22
N ILE A 50 -6.24 10.50 -6.98
CA ILE A 50 -5.54 9.93 -5.81
C ILE A 50 -5.37 8.41 -5.97
N MET A 51 -6.42 7.71 -6.42
CA MET A 51 -6.38 6.26 -6.63
C MET A 51 -5.37 5.85 -7.71
N ILE A 52 -5.19 6.66 -8.76
CA ILE A 52 -4.13 6.47 -9.76
C ILE A 52 -2.75 6.58 -9.09
N GLN A 53 -2.51 7.59 -8.25
CA GLN A 53 -1.24 7.76 -7.54
C GLN A 53 -0.95 6.58 -6.60
N ILE A 54 -1.97 6.10 -5.87
CA ILE A 54 -1.87 4.89 -5.03
C ILE A 54 -1.50 3.67 -5.88
N GLY A 55 -2.16 3.47 -7.02
CA GLY A 55 -1.86 2.34 -7.89
C GLY A 55 -0.49 2.43 -8.55
N ILE A 56 0.01 3.63 -8.85
CA ILE A 56 1.41 3.84 -9.28
C ILE A 56 2.36 3.39 -8.18
N ALA A 57 2.16 3.83 -6.93
CA ALA A 57 2.99 3.41 -5.80
C ALA A 57 2.99 1.87 -5.63
N GLN A 58 1.81 1.24 -5.71
CA GLN A 58 1.66 -0.21 -5.59
C GLN A 58 2.36 -0.97 -6.72
N THR A 59 2.19 -0.56 -7.98
CA THR A 59 2.87 -1.20 -9.13
C THR A 59 4.38 -1.03 -9.05
N MET A 60 4.88 0.09 -8.52
CA MET A 60 6.30 0.30 -8.26
C MET A 60 6.88 -0.59 -7.14
N THR A 61 6.06 -1.25 -6.32
CA THR A 61 6.54 -2.32 -5.41
C THR A 61 6.81 -3.64 -6.14
N GLY A 62 6.24 -3.84 -7.33
CA GLY A 62 6.38 -5.06 -8.13
C GLY A 62 7.82 -5.49 -8.40
N PRO A 63 8.73 -4.59 -8.86
CA PRO A 63 10.13 -4.92 -9.07
C PRO A 63 10.82 -5.53 -7.85
N SER A 64 10.47 -5.09 -6.64
CA SER A 64 11.04 -5.65 -5.41
C SER A 64 10.71 -7.12 -5.25
N TRP A 65 9.43 -7.47 -5.37
CA TRP A 65 9.00 -8.86 -5.27
C TRP A 65 9.58 -9.73 -6.39
N PHE A 66 9.77 -9.16 -7.58
CA PHE A 66 10.41 -9.84 -8.70
C PHE A 66 11.88 -10.17 -8.39
N PHE A 67 12.68 -9.17 -8.02
CA PHE A 67 14.11 -9.36 -7.75
C PHE A 67 14.36 -10.16 -6.48
N THR A 68 13.57 -9.97 -5.42
CA THR A 68 13.64 -10.83 -4.23
C THR A 68 13.25 -12.27 -4.55
N GLY A 69 12.25 -12.49 -5.40
CA GLY A 69 11.88 -13.82 -5.86
C GLY A 69 13.01 -14.50 -6.65
N LEU A 70 13.67 -13.76 -7.54
CA LEU A 70 14.84 -14.24 -8.28
C LEU A 70 16.00 -14.56 -7.32
N ALA A 71 16.29 -13.69 -6.36
CA ALA A 71 17.34 -13.88 -5.36
C ALA A 71 17.12 -15.14 -4.51
N HIS A 72 15.86 -15.48 -4.18
CA HIS A 72 15.55 -16.73 -3.49
C HIS A 72 15.76 -17.98 -4.34
N ILE A 73 15.51 -17.92 -5.65
CA ILE A 73 15.77 -19.07 -6.55
C ILE A 73 17.27 -19.28 -6.73
N THR A 74 18.00 -18.20 -6.97
CA THR A 74 19.44 -18.23 -7.27
C THR A 74 20.30 -18.29 -6.02
N GLN A 75 19.70 -18.09 -4.83
CA GLN A 75 20.38 -17.94 -3.54
C GLN A 75 21.45 -16.84 -3.54
N HIS A 76 21.31 -15.87 -4.45
CA HIS A 76 22.28 -14.80 -4.66
C HIS A 76 21.59 -13.53 -5.17
N ASP A 77 21.86 -12.38 -4.52
CA ASP A 77 21.35 -11.08 -4.96
C ASP A 77 22.31 -10.45 -5.98
N TYR A 78 22.09 -10.77 -7.26
CA TYR A 78 22.90 -10.23 -8.35
C TYR A 78 22.84 -8.70 -8.39
N GLY A 79 23.97 -8.04 -8.18
CA GLY A 79 24.09 -6.59 -8.26
C GLY A 79 23.33 -5.83 -7.16
N ARG A 80 22.95 -6.49 -6.06
CA ARG A 80 22.13 -5.89 -4.97
C ARG A 80 20.79 -5.33 -5.49
N LEU A 81 20.23 -5.95 -6.54
CA LEU A 81 19.00 -5.49 -7.18
C LEU A 81 17.79 -5.70 -6.26
N ALA A 82 17.73 -6.83 -5.54
CA ALA A 82 16.66 -7.08 -4.58
C ALA A 82 16.72 -6.06 -3.44
N GLU A 83 17.91 -5.78 -2.93
CA GLU A 83 18.12 -4.75 -1.90
C GLU A 83 17.69 -3.34 -2.37
N TRP A 84 18.13 -2.93 -3.56
CA TRP A 84 17.81 -1.61 -4.10
C TRP A 84 16.30 -1.44 -4.36
N SER A 85 15.66 -2.45 -4.93
CA SER A 85 14.22 -2.43 -5.17
C SER A 85 13.41 -2.50 -3.87
N TYR A 86 13.94 -3.12 -2.80
CA TYR A 86 13.30 -3.09 -1.48
C TYR A 86 13.35 -1.71 -0.83
N LYS A 87 14.46 -0.97 -0.99
CA LYS A 87 14.56 0.44 -0.57
C LYS A 87 13.47 1.28 -1.22
N LEU A 88 13.26 1.10 -2.53
CA LEU A 88 12.18 1.76 -3.26
C LEU A 88 10.80 1.36 -2.73
N THR A 89 10.56 0.08 -2.47
CA THR A 89 9.29 -0.41 -1.91
C THR A 89 8.99 0.24 -0.57
N GLY A 90 9.98 0.40 0.30
CA GLY A 90 9.81 1.12 1.55
C GLY A 90 9.32 2.56 1.37
N ALA A 91 9.75 3.26 0.31
CA ALA A 91 9.24 4.59 -0.02
C ALA A 91 7.80 4.53 -0.56
N MET A 92 7.52 3.58 -1.47
CA MET A 92 6.19 3.43 -2.08
C MET A 92 5.11 3.07 -1.07
N VAL A 93 5.38 2.14 -0.15
CA VAL A 93 4.41 1.75 0.90
C VAL A 93 4.08 2.94 1.82
N ARG A 94 5.06 3.81 2.11
CA ARG A 94 4.82 5.03 2.88
C ARG A 94 3.99 6.04 2.11
N ALA A 95 4.25 6.21 0.81
CA ALA A 95 3.46 7.07 -0.07
C ALA A 95 2.01 6.58 -0.14
N GLU A 96 1.81 5.28 -0.35
CA GLU A 96 0.50 4.63 -0.37
C GLU A 96 -0.30 4.89 0.92
N ALA A 97 0.31 4.71 2.10
CA ALA A 97 -0.37 4.92 3.38
C ALA A 97 -0.82 6.38 3.55
N LEU A 98 0.02 7.35 3.18
CA LEU A 98 -0.31 8.78 3.23
C LEU A 98 -1.36 9.19 2.20
N LEU A 99 -1.27 8.67 0.97
CA LEU A 99 -2.28 8.89 -0.07
C LEU A 99 -3.63 8.29 0.33
N SER A 100 -3.64 7.18 1.08
CA SER A 100 -4.86 6.55 1.60
C SER A 100 -5.55 7.42 2.66
N VAL A 101 -4.78 8.15 3.48
CA VAL A 101 -5.34 9.20 4.36
C VAL A 101 -5.98 10.30 3.53
N LEU A 102 -5.29 10.81 2.51
CA LEU A 102 -5.84 11.85 1.62
C LEU A 102 -7.12 11.40 0.92
N LEU A 103 -7.17 10.14 0.49
CA LEU A 103 -8.37 9.52 -0.09
C LEU A 103 -9.52 9.49 0.92
N ALA A 104 -9.26 9.08 2.16
CA ALA A 104 -10.25 9.03 3.22
C ALA A 104 -10.79 10.43 3.56
N VAL A 105 -9.91 11.45 3.65
CA VAL A 105 -10.31 12.86 3.84
C VAL A 105 -11.18 13.34 2.67
N ASN A 106 -10.80 13.02 1.43
CA ASN A 106 -11.60 13.37 0.26
C ASN A 106 -13.00 12.75 0.30
N ARG A 107 -13.11 11.47 0.71
CA ARG A 107 -14.41 10.80 0.88
C ARG A 107 -15.25 11.43 1.99
N LEU A 108 -14.64 11.69 3.15
CA LEU A 108 -15.30 12.37 4.26
C LEU A 108 -15.85 13.73 3.82
N ARG A 109 -15.07 14.51 3.07
CA ARG A 109 -15.45 15.83 2.57
C ARG A 109 -16.67 15.78 1.63
N ILE A 110 -16.69 14.82 0.70
CA ILE A 110 -17.80 14.63 -0.25
C ILE A 110 -19.07 14.18 0.49
N ILE A 111 -18.94 13.19 1.38
CA ILE A 111 -20.07 12.56 2.07
C ILE A 111 -20.68 13.45 3.16
N CYS A 112 -19.83 14.05 4.01
CA CYS A 112 -20.30 14.95 5.07
C CYS A 112 -20.68 16.33 4.56
N ASN A 113 -20.57 16.56 3.24
CA ASN A 113 -20.87 17.82 2.57
C ASN A 113 -20.28 19.02 3.34
N TRP A 114 -18.99 18.89 3.70
CA TRP A 114 -18.35 19.81 4.65
C TRP A 114 -18.38 21.23 4.06
N LYS A 115 -19.23 22.10 4.63
CA LYS A 115 -19.61 23.44 4.11
C LYS A 115 -18.42 24.35 3.72
N LEU A 116 -17.23 24.09 4.23
CA LEU A 116 -15.98 24.76 3.85
C LEU A 116 -15.68 24.63 2.34
N THR A 117 -16.16 23.58 1.67
CA THR A 117 -15.98 23.36 0.23
C THR A 117 -16.80 24.27 -0.66
N HIS A 118 -17.92 24.81 -0.19
CA HIS A 118 -18.76 25.70 -1.01
C HIS A 118 -18.12 27.09 -1.23
N VAL A 119 -17.21 27.50 -0.33
CA VAL A 119 -16.50 28.78 -0.39
C VAL A 119 -15.29 28.71 -1.32
N VAL A 120 -14.69 27.53 -1.47
CA VAL A 120 -13.49 27.33 -2.29
C VAL A 120 -13.90 26.84 -3.68
N LYS A 121 -13.73 27.69 -4.70
CA LYS A 121 -13.98 27.36 -6.11
C LYS A 121 -13.35 26.01 -6.48
N GLU A 122 -14.07 25.18 -7.23
CA GLU A 122 -13.68 23.84 -7.68
C GLU A 122 -12.24 23.78 -8.24
N LYS A 123 -11.84 24.75 -9.08
CA LYS A 123 -10.47 24.84 -9.63
C LYS A 123 -9.37 25.00 -8.57
N SER A 124 -9.70 25.55 -7.40
CA SER A 124 -8.75 25.70 -6.30
C SER A 124 -8.60 24.41 -5.49
N GLN A 125 -9.63 23.55 -5.47
CA GLN A 125 -9.58 22.27 -4.74
C GLN A 125 -8.61 21.29 -5.41
N PHE A 126 -8.68 21.17 -6.74
CA PHE A 126 -7.70 20.38 -7.50
C PHE A 126 -6.25 20.83 -7.20
N LYS A 127 -5.98 22.13 -7.19
CA LYS A 127 -4.64 22.66 -6.90
C LYS A 127 -4.14 22.27 -5.50
N ILE A 128 -5.01 22.39 -4.50
CA ILE A 128 -4.68 22.01 -3.12
C ILE A 128 -4.37 20.50 -3.04
N MET A 129 -5.17 19.67 -3.70
CA MET A 129 -4.95 18.22 -3.71
C MET A 129 -3.65 17.84 -4.42
N TYR A 130 -3.36 18.44 -5.58
CA TYR A 130 -2.08 18.20 -6.28
C TYR A 130 -0.89 18.64 -5.41
N ALA A 131 -0.98 19.78 -4.74
CA ALA A 131 0.05 20.22 -3.81
C ALA A 131 0.23 19.22 -2.65
N ALA A 132 -0.86 18.73 -2.06
CA ALA A 132 -0.81 17.72 -1.00
C ALA A 132 -0.19 16.40 -1.49
N CYS A 133 -0.56 15.91 -2.67
CA CYS A 133 0.03 14.72 -3.27
C CYS A 133 1.53 14.90 -3.52
N SER A 134 1.95 16.06 -4.03
CA SER A 134 3.37 16.38 -4.23
C SER A 134 4.14 16.36 -2.91
N VAL A 135 3.58 16.94 -1.84
CA VAL A 135 4.18 16.90 -0.50
C VAL A 135 4.33 15.46 0.00
N VAL A 136 3.30 14.62 -0.19
CA VAL A 136 3.34 13.20 0.20
C VAL A 136 4.45 12.45 -0.55
N TRP A 137 4.59 12.67 -1.85
CA TRP A 137 5.64 12.04 -2.64
C TRP A 137 7.03 12.48 -2.18
N ILE A 138 7.25 13.79 -2.03
CA ILE A 138 8.52 14.35 -1.55
C ILE A 138 8.87 13.74 -0.18
N TRP A 139 7.91 13.73 0.75
CA TRP A 139 8.08 13.16 2.08
C TRP A 139 8.47 11.67 2.03
N SER A 140 7.83 10.91 1.15
CA SER A 140 8.06 9.47 1.02
C SER A 140 9.41 9.14 0.39
N PHE A 141 9.98 10.06 -0.40
CA PHE A 141 11.32 9.91 -0.99
C PHE A 141 12.45 10.34 -0.05
N ILE A 142 12.20 11.07 1.04
CA ILE A 142 13.24 11.44 2.02
C ILE A 142 13.97 10.20 2.57
N PRO A 143 13.29 9.15 3.08
CA PRO A 143 13.96 7.92 3.50
C PRO A 143 14.77 7.26 2.39
N LEU A 144 14.30 7.30 1.14
CA LEU A 144 15.04 6.76 0.00
C LEU A 144 16.35 7.51 -0.21
N GLY A 145 16.35 8.84 -0.09
CA GLY A 145 17.56 9.65 -0.15
C GLY A 145 18.59 9.27 0.93
N VAL A 146 18.12 8.95 2.14
CA VAL A 146 19.00 8.48 3.25
C VAL A 146 19.59 7.09 2.96
N PHE A 147 18.84 6.21 2.28
CA PHE A 147 19.38 4.92 1.82
C PHE A 147 20.41 5.09 0.70
N VAL A 148 20.15 6.00 -0.24
CA VAL A 148 21.07 6.28 -1.37
C VAL A 148 22.37 6.92 -0.88
N SER A 149 22.34 7.73 0.18
CA SER A 149 23.55 8.31 0.77
C SER A 149 24.41 7.31 1.56
N GLY A 150 23.94 6.08 1.76
CA GLY A 150 24.65 5.04 2.53
C GLY A 150 24.63 5.24 4.05
N ALA A 151 23.83 6.20 4.53
CA ALA A 151 23.67 6.53 5.94
C ALA A 151 22.76 5.53 6.69
N ALA A 152 21.94 4.78 5.95
CA ALA A 152 21.17 3.63 6.40
C ALA A 152 21.18 2.55 5.32
N ASP A 153 20.95 1.29 5.69
CA ASP A 153 20.90 0.19 4.72
C ASP A 153 19.89 -0.90 5.08
N PHE A 154 19.49 -1.68 4.08
CA PHE A 154 18.74 -2.92 4.22
C PHE A 154 19.64 -4.10 3.87
N LEU A 155 19.50 -5.18 4.62
CA LEU A 155 20.12 -6.47 4.33
C LEU A 155 19.03 -7.39 3.79
N VAL A 156 19.14 -7.71 2.50
CA VAL A 156 18.37 -8.78 1.87
C VAL A 156 19.27 -10.00 1.82
N ASN A 157 19.15 -10.89 2.79
CA ASN A 157 19.87 -12.15 2.78
C ASN A 157 18.99 -13.20 2.09
N PRO A 158 19.38 -13.80 0.95
CA PRO A 158 18.59 -14.82 0.27
C PRO A 158 18.21 -16.04 1.12
N LYS A 159 18.96 -16.26 2.21
CA LYS A 159 18.72 -17.32 3.21
C LYS A 159 17.62 -16.98 4.21
N GLU A 160 17.20 -15.72 4.31
CA GLU A 160 16.12 -15.27 5.18
C GLU A 160 14.95 -14.77 4.34
N PHE A 161 13.72 -15.14 4.68
CA PHE A 161 12.54 -14.73 3.91
C PHE A 161 12.15 -13.26 4.12
N LEU A 162 12.58 -12.64 5.21
CA LEU A 162 12.25 -11.25 5.53
C LEU A 162 13.54 -10.40 5.54
N PRO A 163 13.54 -9.26 4.83
CA PRO A 163 14.67 -8.36 4.87
C PRO A 163 14.76 -7.64 6.21
N ARG A 164 16.00 -7.31 6.59
CA ARG A 164 16.29 -6.68 7.89
C ARG A 164 17.01 -5.36 7.69
N TYR A 165 16.88 -4.47 8.67
CA TYR A 165 17.67 -3.24 8.70
C TYR A 165 19.10 -3.56 9.13
N ASP A 166 20.08 -2.91 8.50
CA ASP A 166 21.47 -3.00 8.94
C ASP A 166 21.72 -2.04 10.11
N TYR A 167 21.68 -2.54 11.34
CA TYR A 167 21.93 -1.74 12.54
C TYR A 167 23.40 -1.34 12.74
N SER A 168 24.33 -1.77 11.88
CA SER A 168 25.70 -1.24 11.87
C SER A 168 25.75 0.22 11.42
N LYS A 169 24.71 0.69 10.70
CA LYS A 169 24.59 2.07 10.23
C LYS A 169 23.80 2.93 11.22
N PRO A 170 24.20 4.20 11.43
CA PRO A 170 23.68 5.05 12.51
C PRO A 170 22.19 5.37 12.35
N TYR A 171 21.69 5.53 11.11
CA TYR A 171 20.31 5.95 10.88
C TYR A 171 19.33 4.80 10.59
N SER A 172 19.79 3.56 10.49
CA SER A 172 18.92 2.42 10.16
C SER A 172 17.82 2.20 11.20
N LYS A 173 18.16 2.26 12.49
CA LYS A 173 17.18 2.12 13.57
C LYS A 173 16.18 3.26 13.57
N LEU A 174 16.67 4.50 13.43
CA LEU A 174 15.82 5.69 13.37
C LEU A 174 14.82 5.61 12.21
N LEU A 175 15.26 5.19 11.02
CA LEU A 175 14.39 5.03 9.85
C LEU A 175 13.36 3.90 10.01
N GLN A 176 13.72 2.82 10.71
CA GLN A 176 12.78 1.76 11.03
C GLN A 176 11.71 2.24 11.99
N ASP A 177 12.10 2.86 13.11
CA ASP A 177 11.17 3.35 14.13
C ASP A 177 10.26 4.42 13.55
N PHE A 178 10.82 5.39 12.83
CA PHE A 178 10.07 6.42 12.12
C PHE A 178 9.12 5.81 11.08
N GLY A 179 9.61 4.88 10.26
CA GLY A 179 8.81 4.23 9.22
C GLY A 179 7.63 3.45 9.78
N SER A 180 7.88 2.63 10.81
CA SER A 180 6.85 1.85 11.51
C SER A 180 5.82 2.76 12.16
N ASN A 181 6.27 3.78 12.91
CA ASN A 181 5.37 4.73 13.58
C ASN A 181 4.52 5.51 12.59
N GLN A 182 5.09 5.97 11.47
CA GLN A 182 4.34 6.65 10.42
C GLN A 182 3.27 5.73 9.83
N LEU A 183 3.61 4.48 9.49
CA LEU A 183 2.67 3.51 8.92
C LEU A 183 1.51 3.21 9.87
N ILE A 184 1.81 2.98 11.15
CA ILE A 184 0.80 2.73 12.18
C ILE A 184 -0.09 3.97 12.37
N ALA A 185 0.50 5.16 12.52
CA ALA A 185 -0.24 6.40 12.74
C ALA A 185 -1.17 6.73 11.55
N THR A 186 -0.65 6.64 10.32
CA THR A 186 -1.44 6.89 9.10
C THR A 186 -2.55 5.86 8.92
N SER A 187 -2.31 4.59 9.25
CA SER A 187 -3.34 3.56 9.24
C SER A 187 -4.43 3.85 10.28
N LEU A 188 -4.06 4.21 11.51
CA LEU A 188 -5.04 4.55 12.56
C LEU A 188 -5.87 5.79 12.20
N ILE A 189 -5.25 6.83 11.63
CA ILE A 189 -5.97 8.01 11.14
C ILE A 189 -6.95 7.60 10.04
N THR A 190 -6.51 6.79 9.09
CA THR A 190 -7.36 6.27 7.99
C THR A 190 -8.56 5.49 8.54
N LEU A 191 -8.35 4.66 9.57
CA LEU A 191 -9.42 3.92 10.25
C LEU A 191 -10.46 4.86 10.84
N VAL A 192 -10.02 5.84 11.63
CA VAL A 192 -10.92 6.80 12.28
C VAL A 192 -11.72 7.57 11.23
N LEU A 193 -11.09 8.04 10.16
CA LEU A 193 -11.77 8.74 9.08
C LEU A 193 -12.85 7.88 8.42
N TYR A 194 -12.55 6.60 8.15
CA TYR A 194 -13.54 5.70 7.58
C TYR A 194 -14.66 5.36 8.57
N LEU A 195 -14.38 5.15 9.86
CA LEU A 195 -15.41 4.94 10.88
C LEU A 195 -16.36 6.14 10.97
N VAL A 196 -15.83 7.37 10.95
CA VAL A 196 -16.63 8.60 10.93
C VAL A 196 -17.47 8.64 9.65
N THR A 197 -16.88 8.33 8.49
CA THR A 197 -17.58 8.30 7.20
C THR A 197 -18.73 7.29 7.21
N VAL A 198 -18.49 6.06 7.68
CA VAL A 198 -19.50 5.00 7.80
C VAL A 198 -20.62 5.42 8.76
N THR A 199 -20.26 5.92 9.94
CA THR A 199 -21.23 6.33 10.97
C THR A 199 -22.12 7.46 10.46
N TYR A 200 -21.53 8.45 9.77
CA TYR A 200 -22.28 9.55 9.18
C TYR A 200 -23.22 9.06 8.06
N LEU A 201 -22.76 8.15 7.21
CA LEU A 201 -23.62 7.54 6.18
C LEU A 201 -24.82 6.82 6.82
N VAL A 202 -24.58 5.98 7.83
CA VAL A 202 -25.66 5.28 8.55
C VAL A 202 -26.64 6.28 9.19
N TYR A 203 -26.12 7.33 9.84
CA TYR A 203 -26.96 8.37 10.44
C TYR A 203 -27.81 9.13 9.41
N SER A 204 -27.20 9.53 8.28
CA SER A 204 -27.90 10.21 7.18
C SER A 204 -29.02 9.33 6.61
N GLN A 205 -28.75 8.03 6.46
CA GLN A 205 -29.73 7.05 5.98
C GLN A 205 -30.91 6.86 6.94
N CYS A 206 -30.64 6.78 8.25
CA CYS A 206 -31.71 6.71 9.27
C CYS A 206 -32.59 7.96 9.26
N LYS A 207 -32.07 9.12 8.82
CA LYS A 207 -32.79 10.40 8.81
C LYS A 207 -33.54 10.69 7.52
N VAL A 208 -33.00 10.30 6.36
CA VAL A 208 -33.52 10.71 5.03
C VAL A 208 -34.29 9.57 4.32
N GLY A 209 -34.13 8.31 4.78
CA GLY A 209 -34.75 7.14 4.15
C GLY A 209 -33.89 6.55 3.02
N ILE A 210 -34.11 5.26 2.71
CA ILE A 210 -33.26 4.49 1.80
C ILE A 210 -33.53 4.88 0.34
N SER A 211 -32.56 5.51 -0.33
CA SER A 211 -32.61 5.79 -1.78
C SER A 211 -31.88 4.71 -2.60
N SER A 212 -32.16 4.59 -3.90
CA SER A 212 -31.49 3.59 -4.76
C SER A 212 -29.98 3.85 -4.94
N GLU A 213 -29.54 5.11 -4.77
CA GLU A 213 -28.13 5.51 -4.79
C GLU A 213 -27.32 4.86 -3.66
N PHE A 214 -28.00 4.45 -2.57
CA PHE A 214 -27.40 3.76 -1.43
C PHE A 214 -26.74 2.44 -1.78
N LYS A 215 -27.28 1.67 -2.74
CA LYS A 215 -26.68 0.37 -3.12
C LYS A 215 -25.28 0.55 -3.70
N LYS A 216 -25.07 1.62 -4.47
CA LYS A 216 -23.76 1.97 -5.04
C LYS A 216 -22.82 2.47 -3.96
N GLU A 217 -23.30 3.34 -3.06
CA GLU A 217 -22.50 3.85 -1.94
C GLU A 217 -22.06 2.75 -0.96
N LYS A 218 -22.94 1.81 -0.62
CA LYS A 218 -22.63 0.68 0.26
C LYS A 218 -21.54 -0.22 -0.33
N ALA A 219 -21.56 -0.46 -1.64
CA ALA A 219 -20.52 -1.26 -2.31
C ALA A 219 -19.15 -0.57 -2.25
N ILE A 220 -19.11 0.74 -2.50
CA ILE A 220 -17.88 1.56 -2.40
C ILE A 220 -17.36 1.55 -0.96
N LEU A 221 -18.25 1.68 0.03
CA LEU A 221 -17.88 1.68 1.44
C LEU A 221 -17.36 0.33 1.92
N ALA A 222 -18.03 -0.77 1.54
CA ALA A 222 -17.60 -2.13 1.87
C ALA A 222 -16.22 -2.43 1.29
N HIS A 223 -15.95 -1.96 0.08
CA HIS A 223 -14.65 -2.08 -0.57
C HIS A 223 -13.57 -1.29 0.17
N ALA A 224 -13.85 -0.03 0.54
CA ALA A 224 -12.93 0.79 1.32
C ALA A 224 -12.63 0.17 2.69
N LEU A 225 -13.63 -0.41 3.35
CA LEU A 225 -13.46 -1.11 4.62
C LEU A 225 -12.62 -2.38 4.46
N ALA A 226 -12.90 -3.20 3.44
CA ALA A 226 -12.10 -4.39 3.16
C ALA A 226 -10.64 -4.01 2.90
N ARG A 227 -10.40 -3.04 2.01
CA ARG A 227 -9.08 -2.46 1.73
C ARG A 227 -8.35 -2.07 3.01
N PHE A 228 -9.02 -1.30 3.87
CA PHE A 228 -8.48 -0.85 5.14
C PHE A 228 -8.11 -2.02 6.06
N VAL A 229 -8.98 -3.02 6.21
CA VAL A 229 -8.72 -4.18 7.09
C VAL A 229 -7.49 -4.95 6.64
N PHE A 230 -7.33 -5.17 5.33
CA PHE A 230 -6.14 -5.85 4.80
C PHE A 230 -4.87 -5.00 4.95
N GLU A 231 -4.93 -3.70 4.67
CA GLU A 231 -3.78 -2.78 4.86
C GLU A 231 -3.34 -2.70 6.31
N PHE A 232 -4.29 -2.54 7.25
CA PHE A 232 -4.00 -2.50 8.67
C PHE A 232 -3.43 -3.84 9.17
N SER A 233 -4.01 -4.96 8.73
CA SER A 233 -3.52 -6.29 9.07
C SER A 233 -2.08 -6.49 8.57
N ALA A 234 -1.78 -6.06 7.33
CA ALA A 234 -0.43 -6.11 6.76
C ALA A 234 0.57 -5.27 7.57
N ALA A 235 0.18 -4.04 7.93
CA ALA A 235 1.01 -3.14 8.73
C ALA A 235 1.31 -3.73 10.12
N VAL A 236 0.30 -4.29 10.79
CA VAL A 236 0.46 -4.92 12.12
C VAL A 236 1.32 -6.19 12.02
N LEU A 237 1.03 -7.08 11.08
CA LEU A 237 1.78 -8.33 10.91
C LEU A 237 3.27 -8.07 10.63
N TYR A 238 3.58 -7.08 9.80
CA TYR A 238 4.97 -6.81 9.45
C TYR A 238 5.75 -6.05 10.54
N ASN A 239 5.13 -5.06 11.18
CA ASN A 239 5.84 -4.23 12.17
C ASN A 239 5.81 -4.81 13.58
N LEU A 240 4.69 -5.44 13.96
CA LEU A 240 4.47 -5.96 15.30
C LEU A 240 4.50 -7.50 15.36
N GLY A 241 4.41 -8.20 14.24
CA GLY A 241 4.36 -9.67 14.18
C GLY A 241 5.50 -10.35 14.93
N LYS A 242 6.70 -9.75 14.92
CA LYS A 242 7.86 -10.26 15.66
C LYS A 242 7.65 -10.40 17.17
N TYR A 243 6.68 -9.69 17.76
CA TYR A 243 6.42 -9.71 19.20
C TYR A 243 5.40 -10.78 19.62
N PHE A 244 4.52 -11.21 18.72
CA PHE A 244 3.41 -12.10 19.06
C PHE A 244 3.34 -13.38 18.22
N LEU A 245 4.02 -13.45 17.08
CA LEU A 245 4.07 -14.65 16.25
C LEU A 245 5.28 -15.52 16.64
N PRO A 246 5.14 -16.86 16.57
CA PRO A 246 6.26 -17.76 16.81
C PRO A 246 7.31 -17.60 15.71
N VAL A 247 8.58 -17.75 16.08
CA VAL A 247 9.70 -17.74 15.13
C VAL A 247 9.66 -19.01 14.31
N SER A 248 9.23 -18.90 13.06
CA SER A 248 9.16 -20.01 12.11
C SER A 248 9.28 -19.50 10.67
N ASP A 249 9.87 -20.31 9.79
CA ASP A 249 10.00 -20.00 8.36
C ASP A 249 8.63 -19.81 7.71
N TYR A 250 7.65 -20.65 8.04
CA TYR A 250 6.28 -20.55 7.52
C TYR A 250 5.60 -19.24 7.89
N VAL A 251 5.83 -18.76 9.12
CA VAL A 251 5.31 -17.45 9.57
C VAL A 251 5.99 -16.32 8.81
N SER A 252 7.30 -16.40 8.62
CA SER A 252 8.06 -15.40 7.87
C SER A 252 7.60 -15.31 6.41
N ILE A 253 7.34 -16.47 5.78
CA ILE A 253 6.78 -16.58 4.44
C ILE A 253 5.38 -15.97 4.36
N PHE A 254 4.51 -16.28 5.35
CA PHE A 254 3.17 -15.71 5.42
C PHE A 254 3.21 -14.18 5.52
N VAL A 255 4.03 -13.63 6.42
CA VAL A 255 4.22 -12.19 6.58
C VAL A 255 4.79 -11.57 5.29
N PHE A 256 5.76 -12.24 4.65
CA PHE A 256 6.36 -11.81 3.39
C PHE A 256 5.32 -11.65 2.28
N PHE A 257 4.41 -12.62 2.13
CA PHE A 257 3.35 -12.57 1.10
C PHE A 257 2.17 -11.64 1.43
N THR A 258 2.09 -11.12 2.66
CA THR A 258 0.96 -10.26 3.06
C THR A 258 0.94 -8.94 2.28
N TYR A 259 2.09 -8.27 2.13
CA TYR A 259 2.18 -7.03 1.34
C TYR A 259 1.95 -7.19 -0.16
N PRO A 260 2.58 -8.13 -0.90
CA PRO A 260 2.35 -8.27 -2.32
C PRO A 260 0.90 -8.68 -2.59
N PHE A 261 0.29 -9.50 -1.74
CA PHE A 261 -1.13 -9.79 -1.83
C PHE A 261 -1.98 -8.50 -1.66
N ASN A 262 -1.72 -7.73 -0.61
CA ASN A 262 -2.45 -6.49 -0.33
C ASN A 262 -2.26 -5.41 -1.41
N ASN A 263 -1.09 -5.35 -2.03
CA ASN A 263 -0.73 -4.26 -2.94
C ASN A 263 -0.96 -4.61 -4.42
N LEU A 264 -0.85 -5.90 -4.80
CA LEU A 264 -0.92 -6.32 -6.21
C LEU A 264 -2.16 -7.15 -6.52
N VAL A 265 -2.68 -7.94 -5.58
CA VAL A 265 -3.81 -8.84 -5.83
C VAL A 265 -5.12 -8.20 -5.41
N LEU A 266 -5.18 -7.70 -4.18
CA LEU A 266 -6.39 -7.15 -3.60
C LEU A 266 -6.96 -5.96 -4.41
N PRO A 267 -6.20 -4.93 -4.81
CA PRO A 267 -6.79 -3.79 -5.50
C PRO A 267 -7.39 -4.15 -6.86
N PRO A 268 -6.72 -4.89 -7.79
CA PRO A 268 -7.34 -5.34 -9.03
C PRO A 268 -8.62 -6.16 -8.83
N LEU A 269 -8.64 -7.10 -7.87
CA LEU A 269 -9.83 -7.89 -7.57
C LEU A 269 -10.98 -7.01 -7.09
N LEU A 270 -10.67 -6.08 -6.19
CA LEU A 270 -11.59 -5.10 -5.67
C LEU A 270 -12.11 -4.17 -6.78
N TYR A 271 -11.28 -3.76 -7.74
CA TYR A 271 -11.70 -2.97 -8.90
C TYR A 271 -12.63 -3.74 -9.84
N LEU A 272 -12.26 -4.98 -10.20
CA LEU A 272 -13.04 -5.81 -11.11
C LEU A 272 -14.41 -6.14 -10.53
N THR A 273 -14.49 -6.41 -9.23
CA THR A 273 -15.77 -6.65 -8.54
C THR A 273 -16.65 -5.42 -8.52
N LEU A 274 -16.08 -4.21 -8.35
CA LEU A 274 -16.85 -2.96 -8.37
C LEU A 274 -17.45 -2.66 -9.76
N TYR A 275 -16.66 -2.83 -10.83
CA TYR A 275 -17.08 -2.52 -12.19
C TYR A 275 -17.96 -3.59 -12.84
N LYS A 276 -17.94 -4.84 -12.36
CA LYS A 276 -18.89 -5.86 -12.81
C LYS A 276 -20.34 -5.54 -12.42
N TYR A 277 -20.54 -4.61 -11.48
CA TYR A 277 -21.86 -4.19 -10.96
C TYR A 277 -22.22 -2.73 -11.25
N GLY A 278 -21.54 -2.06 -12.19
CA GLY A 278 -22.06 -0.78 -12.65
C GLY A 278 -21.47 -0.29 -13.96
N PRO A 279 -22.27 0.39 -14.79
CA PRO A 279 -23.70 0.20 -15.09
C PRO A 279 -23.99 -1.02 -15.99
#